data_AF-A0A0A6ZJR1-F1
#
_entry.id   AF-A0A0A6ZJR1-F1
#
_cell.length_a   1.000
_cell.length_b   1.000
_cell.length_c   1.000
_cell.angle_alpha   90.00
_cell.angle_beta   90.00
_cell.angle_gamma   90.00
#
_symmetry.space_group_name_H-M   'P 1'
#
loop_
_entity.id
_entity.type
_entity.pdbx_description
1 polymer ?
#
loop_
_entity_poly.entity_id
_entity_poly.type
_entity_poly.pdbx_seq_one_letter_code
_entity_poly.pdbx_strand_id
1 'polypeptide(L)'
;PHIETYCYEGGIKEYVAYMCREKETLHKDIIYVSGEKNGINIEVAFQWCIDAYSDNILGFANNIRTIDGGTHLEGLKAVLTRTLNNVARKRNKIKENEPNLAGENVREGLTA
;
A
#
# COMPACT_ATOMS: atom_id res chain seq x y z
N PRO A 1 -27.66 9.70 -24.31
CA PRO A 1 -27.22 9.62 -22.90
C PRO A 1 -26.00 8.68 -22.80
N HIS A 2 -24.93 9.14 -22.15
CA HIS A 2 -23.79 8.28 -21.80
C HIS A 2 -24.12 7.54 -20.50
N ILE A 3 -24.01 6.21 -20.50
CA ILE A 3 -24.29 5.36 -19.34
C ILE A 3 -23.03 4.57 -19.04
N GLU A 4 -22.55 4.67 -17.81
CA GLU A 4 -21.43 3.86 -17.31
C GLU A 4 -21.93 2.96 -16.18
N THR A 5 -21.41 1.75 -16.13
CA THR A 5 -21.73 0.76 -15.09
C THR A 5 -20.43 0.24 -14.51
N TYR A 6 -20.35 0.23 -13.18
CA TYR A 6 -19.16 -0.16 -12.43
C TYR A 6 -19.50 -1.37 -11.56
N CYS A 7 -18.84 -2.50 -11.81
CA CYS A 7 -18.98 -3.72 -11.04
C CYS A 7 -17.62 -4.42 -11.01
N TYR A 8 -17.06 -4.56 -9.81
CA TYR A 8 -15.71 -5.10 -9.60
C TYR A 8 -15.76 -6.11 -8.46
N GLU A 9 -15.60 -7.40 -8.78
CA GLU A 9 -15.72 -8.50 -7.80
C GLU A 9 -14.43 -8.71 -6.99
N GLY A 10 -13.27 -8.36 -7.55
CA GLY A 10 -11.96 -8.47 -6.89
C GLY A 10 -11.65 -7.36 -5.89
N GLY A 11 -12.63 -6.50 -5.59
CA GLY A 11 -12.55 -5.50 -4.52
C GLY A 11 -11.36 -4.55 -4.64
N ILE A 12 -10.69 -4.27 -3.52
CA ILE A 12 -9.61 -3.28 -3.49
C ILE A 12 -8.37 -3.70 -4.28
N LYS A 13 -8.19 -5.00 -4.59
CA LYS A 13 -7.12 -5.45 -5.50
C LYS A 13 -7.32 -4.91 -6.90
N GLU A 14 -8.56 -4.99 -7.42
CA GLU A 14 -8.89 -4.40 -8.72
C GLU A 14 -8.76 -2.89 -8.70
N TYR A 15 -9.03 -2.25 -7.56
CA TYR A 15 -8.84 -0.81 -7.43
C TYR A 15 -7.36 -0.42 -7.54
N VAL A 16 -6.45 -1.15 -6.89
CA VAL A 16 -4.99 -0.96 -7.06
C VAL A 16 -4.56 -1.24 -8.50
N ALA A 17 -5.03 -2.33 -9.11
CA ALA A 17 -4.75 -2.64 -10.51
C ALA A 17 -5.17 -1.49 -11.44
N TYR A 18 -6.36 -0.94 -11.22
CA TYR A 18 -6.87 0.21 -11.96
C TYR A 18 -6.02 1.47 -11.77
N MET A 19 -5.53 1.73 -10.56
CA MET A 19 -4.64 2.87 -10.24
C MET A 19 -3.23 2.71 -10.80
N CYS A 20 -2.80 1.47 -11.08
CA CYS A 20 -1.48 1.14 -11.62
C CYS A 20 -1.50 0.85 -13.13
N ARG A 21 -2.66 0.88 -13.80
CA ARG A 21 -2.82 0.43 -15.19
C ARG A 21 -1.96 1.16 -16.23
N GLU A 22 -1.58 2.41 -15.95
CA GLU A 22 -0.76 3.27 -16.81
C GLU A 22 0.69 3.39 -16.30
N LYS A 23 1.06 2.63 -15.26
CA LYS A 23 2.37 2.64 -14.61
C LYS A 23 3.13 1.35 -14.88
N GLU A 24 4.45 1.39 -14.75
CA GLU A 24 5.31 0.20 -14.81
C GLU A 24 5.45 -0.44 -13.42
N THR A 25 4.75 -1.55 -13.18
CA THR A 25 4.78 -2.24 -11.88
C THR A 25 6.12 -2.92 -11.62
N LEU A 26 6.69 -2.75 -10.42
CA LEU A 26 7.95 -3.37 -10.00
C LEU A 26 7.86 -4.89 -9.83
N HIS A 27 6.68 -5.38 -9.47
CA HIS A 27 6.39 -6.80 -9.27
C HIS A 27 5.00 -7.13 -9.80
N LYS A 28 4.80 -8.38 -10.24
CA LYS A 28 3.55 -8.80 -10.91
C LYS A 28 2.34 -8.84 -9.98
N ASP A 29 2.53 -9.36 -8.77
CA ASP A 29 1.42 -9.65 -7.87
C ASP A 29 1.05 -8.43 -7.00
N ILE A 30 -0.23 -8.10 -6.94
CA ILE A 30 -0.74 -7.12 -5.97
C ILE A 30 -0.73 -7.77 -4.59
N ILE A 31 -0.07 -7.12 -3.64
CA ILE A 31 -0.02 -7.60 -2.27
C ILE A 31 -1.34 -7.24 -1.62
N TYR A 32 -1.96 -8.22 -0.97
CA TYR A 32 -3.23 -8.06 -0.29
C TYR A 32 -3.18 -8.71 1.08
N VAL A 33 -3.65 -7.97 2.07
CA VAL A 33 -3.71 -8.41 3.46
C VAL A 33 -5.07 -8.01 4.02
N SER A 34 -5.71 -8.95 4.71
CA SER A 34 -6.92 -8.68 5.48
C SER A 34 -6.77 -9.28 6.88
N GLY A 35 -7.44 -8.67 7.85
CA GLY A 35 -7.46 -9.17 9.21
C GLY A 35 -8.52 -8.48 10.06
N GLU A 36 -8.94 -9.18 11.09
CA GLU A 36 -9.87 -8.68 12.10
C GLU A 36 -9.20 -8.73 13.47
N LYS A 37 -9.37 -7.66 14.25
CA LYS A 37 -8.97 -7.65 15.66
C LYS A 37 -9.91 -6.79 16.47
N ASN A 38 -10.41 -7.32 17.59
CA ASN A 38 -11.31 -6.63 18.50
C ASN A 38 -12.54 -6.02 17.78
N GLY A 39 -13.09 -6.74 16.80
CA GLY A 39 -14.21 -6.28 15.97
C GLY A 39 -13.87 -5.18 14.97
N ILE A 40 -12.59 -4.85 14.78
CA ILE A 40 -12.11 -3.91 13.75
C ILE A 40 -11.55 -4.72 12.59
N ASN A 41 -12.17 -4.55 11.41
CA ASN A 41 -11.72 -5.13 10.16
C ASN A 41 -10.78 -4.18 9.43
N ILE A 42 -9.66 -4.70 8.95
CA ILE A 42 -8.69 -3.97 8.14
C ILE A 42 -8.43 -4.78 6.87
N GLU A 43 -8.45 -4.10 5.74
CA GLU A 43 -8.15 -4.63 4.42
C GLU A 43 -7.20 -3.66 3.73
N VAL A 44 -6.12 -4.17 3.14
CA VAL A 44 -5.11 -3.36 2.45
C VAL A 44 -4.65 -4.10 1.20
N ALA A 45 -4.63 -3.40 0.06
CA ALA A 45 -4.01 -3.85 -1.17
C ALA A 45 -2.97 -2.82 -1.60
N PHE A 46 -1.83 -3.25 -2.13
CA PHE A 46 -0.81 -2.32 -2.61
C PHE A 46 0.18 -2.92 -3.60
N GLN A 47 0.83 -2.06 -4.37
CA GLN A 47 1.83 -2.41 -5.37
C GLN A 47 2.83 -1.28 -5.59
N TRP A 48 4.11 -1.61 -5.77
CA TRP A 48 5.14 -0.64 -6.15
C TRP A 48 5.25 -0.51 -7.67
N CYS A 49 5.48 0.71 -8.15
CA CYS A 49 5.75 1.03 -9.55
C CYS A 49 7.15 1.65 -9.69
N ILE A 50 7.85 1.32 -10.77
CA ILE A 50 9.24 1.73 -11.04
C ILE A 50 9.31 3.19 -11.52
N ASP A 51 8.27 3.63 -12.23
CA ASP A 51 8.13 4.95 -12.85
C ASP A 51 7.38 5.97 -11.98
N ALA A 52 7.17 5.66 -10.70
CA ALA A 52 6.54 6.54 -9.73
C ALA A 52 7.51 6.91 -8.59
N TYR A 53 7.58 8.20 -8.27
CA TYR A 53 8.52 8.75 -7.28
C TYR A 53 7.84 9.24 -5.99
N SER A 54 6.52 9.22 -5.94
CA SER A 54 5.73 9.55 -4.74
C SER A 54 4.82 8.38 -4.36
N ASP A 55 4.43 8.32 -3.10
CA ASP A 55 3.38 7.40 -2.66
C ASP A 55 1.99 7.93 -3.03
N ASN A 56 1.08 7.02 -3.35
CA ASN A 56 -0.34 7.28 -3.53
C ASN A 56 -1.12 6.32 -2.64
N ILE A 57 -1.49 6.78 -1.45
CA ILE A 57 -2.15 5.97 -0.42
C ILE A 57 -3.56 6.50 -0.18
N LEU A 58 -4.57 5.68 -0.44
CA LEU A 58 -5.98 6.03 -0.25
C LEU A 58 -6.55 5.33 0.99
N GLY A 59 -7.02 6.13 1.95
CA GLY A 59 -7.64 5.64 3.17
C GLY A 59 -9.16 5.64 3.10
N PHE A 60 -9.77 4.59 3.64
CA PHE A 60 -11.22 4.47 3.80
C PHE A 60 -11.56 3.97 5.20
N ALA A 61 -12.66 4.47 5.75
CA ALA A 61 -13.29 3.96 6.96
C ALA A 61 -14.77 3.78 6.69
N ASN A 62 -15.29 2.56 6.83
CA ASN A 62 -16.70 2.22 6.54
C ASN A 62 -17.15 2.71 5.14
N ASN A 63 -16.33 2.46 4.11
CA ASN A 63 -16.53 2.88 2.72
C ASN A 63 -16.47 4.40 2.46
N ILE A 64 -16.14 5.21 3.47
CA ILE A 64 -15.97 6.66 3.33
C ILE A 64 -14.49 6.99 3.18
N ARG A 65 -14.13 7.75 2.14
CA ARG A 65 -12.76 8.20 1.92
C ARG A 65 -12.32 9.17 3.01
N THR A 66 -11.21 8.86 3.68
CA THR A 66 -10.59 9.71 4.70
C THR A 66 -9.48 10.53 4.05
N ILE A 67 -9.83 11.71 3.52
CA ILE A 67 -8.92 12.54 2.70
C ILE A 67 -7.72 13.04 3.52
N ASP A 68 -7.97 13.45 4.77
CA ASP A 68 -6.94 13.94 5.69
C ASP A 68 -6.14 12.81 6.37
N GLY A 69 -6.40 11.56 5.95
CA GLY A 69 -5.80 10.37 6.52
C GLY A 69 -6.43 9.95 7.83
N GLY A 70 -5.61 9.60 8.81
CA GLY A 70 -6.07 9.06 10.09
C GLY A 70 -5.17 7.96 10.62
N THR A 71 -5.59 7.39 11.75
CA THR A 71 -4.79 6.40 12.50
C THR A 71 -4.51 5.13 11.70
N HIS A 72 -5.43 4.70 10.84
CA HIS A 72 -5.27 3.56 9.94
C HIS A 72 -4.13 3.78 8.93
N LEU A 73 -4.05 4.97 8.32
CA LEU A 73 -2.99 5.29 7.37
C LEU A 73 -1.62 5.44 8.05
N GLU A 74 -1.57 6.14 9.18
CA GLU A 74 -0.31 6.27 9.94
C GLU A 74 0.17 4.92 10.46
N GLY A 75 -0.76 4.05 10.88
CA GLY A 75 -0.48 2.67 11.22
C GLY A 75 0.11 1.88 10.05
N LEU A 76 -0.47 2.00 8.85
CA LEU A 76 0.02 1.37 7.62
C LEU A 76 1.45 1.84 7.28
N LYS A 77 1.68 3.15 7.27
CA LYS A 77 3.01 3.74 6.98
C LYS A 77 4.06 3.25 7.97
N ALA A 78 3.74 3.22 9.26
CA ALA A 78 4.64 2.76 10.31
C ALA A 78 4.95 1.26 10.17
N VAL A 79 3.93 0.41 9.94
CA VAL A 79 4.14 -1.05 9.83
C VAL A 79 4.88 -1.43 8.55
N LEU A 80 4.64 -0.77 7.42
CA LEU A 80 5.38 -1.00 6.18
C LEU A 80 6.86 -0.70 6.37
N THR A 81 7.18 0.48 6.92
CA THR A 81 8.55 0.91 7.18
C THR A 81 9.27 -0.05 8.12
N ARG A 82 8.63 -0.45 9.23
CA ARG A 82 9.19 -1.41 10.19
C ARG A 82 9.39 -2.79 9.56
N THR A 83 8.41 -3.28 8.83
CA THR A 83 8.44 -4.64 8.26
C THR A 83 9.51 -4.76 7.19
N LEU A 84 9.62 -3.77 6.30
CA LEU A 84 10.63 -3.83 5.23
C LEU A 84 12.05 -3.76 5.80
N ASN A 85 12.30 -2.86 6.77
CA ASN A 85 13.59 -2.80 7.46
C ASN A 85 13.93 -4.11 8.17
N ASN A 86 12.98 -4.70 8.90
CA ASN A 86 13.18 -5.99 9.57
C ASN A 86 13.53 -7.11 8.59
N VAL A 87 12.85 -7.19 7.44
CA VAL A 87 13.15 -8.19 6.40
C VAL A 87 14.52 -7.92 5.77
N ALA A 88 14.86 -6.65 5.50
CA ALA A 88 16.13 -6.27 4.92
C ALA A 88 17.31 -6.62 5.84
N ARG A 89 17.19 -6.35 7.16
CA ARG A 89 18.17 -6.76 8.17
C ARG A 89 18.32 -8.28 8.24
N LYS A 90 17.20 -9.00 8.36
CA LYS A 90 17.19 -10.48 8.43
C LYS A 90 17.82 -11.13 7.19
N ARG A 91 17.73 -10.47 6.02
CA ARG A 91 18.34 -10.92 4.77
C ARG A 91 19.74 -10.34 4.52
N ASN A 92 20.33 -9.67 5.50
CA ASN A 92 21.64 -9.01 5.40
C ASN A 92 21.74 -8.02 4.22
N LYS A 93 20.63 -7.38 3.84
CA LYS A 93 20.58 -6.31 2.82
C LYS A 93 20.88 -4.93 3.40
N ILE A 94 20.69 -4.75 4.70
CA ILE A 94 21.18 -3.59 5.47
C ILE A 94 22.07 -4.14 6.57
N LYS A 95 23.33 -3.74 6.61
CA LYS A 95 24.31 -4.21 7.60
C LYS A 95 24.09 -3.54 8.95
N GLU A 96 24.36 -4.22 10.07
CA GLU A 96 24.10 -3.71 11.44
C GLU A 96 24.58 -2.27 11.70
N ASN A 97 25.68 -1.85 11.07
CA ASN A 97 26.25 -0.52 11.21
C ASN A 97 25.66 0.56 10.26
N GLU A 98 24.82 0.17 9.30
CA GLU A 98 24.12 1.09 8.40
C GLU A 98 22.81 1.57 9.02
N PRO A 99 22.31 2.79 8.71
CA PRO A 99 21.01 3.25 9.16
C PRO A 99 19.85 2.46 8.51
N ASN A 100 18.68 2.51 9.13
CA ASN A 100 17.45 1.99 8.52
C ASN A 100 16.98 2.89 7.36
N LEU A 101 16.24 2.31 6.42
CA LEU A 101 15.55 3.06 5.37
C LEU A 101 14.50 3.98 6.00
N ALA A 102 14.47 5.25 5.55
CA ALA A 102 13.44 6.19 5.93
C ALA A 102 12.09 5.77 5.33
N GLY A 103 10.99 6.14 5.98
CA GLY A 103 9.65 5.71 5.55
C GLY A 103 9.29 6.21 4.15
N GLU A 104 9.73 7.40 3.77
CA GLU A 104 9.58 7.92 2.40
C GLU A 104 10.28 7.05 1.36
N ASN A 105 11.50 6.56 1.61
CA ASN A 105 12.20 5.66 0.68
C ASN A 105 11.53 4.28 0.58
N VAL A 106 10.92 3.80 1.67
CA VAL A 106 10.16 2.54 1.65
C VAL A 106 8.90 2.64 0.78
N ARG A 107 8.27 3.82 0.76
CA ARG A 107 7.00 4.06 0.07
C ARG A 107 7.15 4.74 -1.28
N GLU A 108 8.36 5.07 -1.70
CA GLU A 108 8.63 5.59 -3.04
C GLU A 108 8.02 4.66 -4.11
N GLY A 109 7.15 5.21 -4.96
CA GLY A 109 6.45 4.45 -5.99
C GLY A 109 5.32 3.53 -5.50
N LEU A 110 4.95 3.58 -4.22
CA LEU A 110 3.88 2.76 -3.66
C LEU A 110 2.50 3.30 -4.03
N THR A 111 1.63 2.45 -4.56
CA THR A 111 0.18 2.70 -4.65
C THR A 111 -0.54 1.75 -3.70
N ALA A 112 -1.38 2.28 -2.79
CA ALA A 112 -2.05 1.54 -1.73
C ALA A 112 -3.45 2.07 -1.42
#